data_AF-A0A0Q9JJC4-F1
#
_entry.id   AF-A0A0Q9JJC4-F1
#
_cell.length_a   1.000
_cell.length_b   1.000
_cell.length_c   1.000
_cell.angle_alpha   90.00
_cell.angle_beta   90.00
_cell.angle_gamma   90.00
#
_symmetry.space_group_name_H-M   'P 1'
#
loop_
_entity.id
_entity.type
_entity.pdbx_description
1 polymer ?
#
loop_
_entity_poly.entity_id
_entity_poly.type
_entity_poly.pdbx_seq_one_letter_code
_entity_poly.pdbx_strand_id
1 'polypeptide(L)'
;MIVAGRSGGEGVRIVLEVEEAMLLSELADQVDSVLLLGEADDPALGRLLPNAYPDDAPAGREFARYTRDSLVDGKRQAAQRVRDATAVDDGDDGVVQIELDQSEAWGWLTFLTDLRLILAERVGIIEEGDEAADETRDDYLRAAYEWAGFVQGSMLEVLDPTDS
;
A
#
# COMPACT_ATOMS: atom_id res chain seq x y z
N MET A 1 -11.20 7.32 -10.34
CA MET A 1 -10.89 7.95 -9.04
C MET A 1 -10.81 9.50 -9.06
N ILE A 2 -11.29 10.16 -7.99
CA ILE A 2 -11.09 11.59 -7.69
C ILE A 2 -10.54 11.73 -6.26
N VAL A 3 -9.53 12.58 -6.06
CA VAL A 3 -9.03 12.97 -4.73
C VAL A 3 -9.19 14.47 -4.55
N ALA A 4 -9.76 14.91 -3.44
CA ALA A 4 -10.01 16.31 -3.14
C ALA A 4 -9.80 16.61 -1.65
N GLY A 5 -9.62 17.88 -1.30
CA GLY A 5 -9.62 18.29 0.11
C GLY A 5 -10.97 18.04 0.77
N ARG A 6 -10.97 17.61 2.03
CA ARG A 6 -12.19 17.42 2.81
C ARG A 6 -12.90 18.76 3.05
N SER A 7 -14.23 18.77 2.90
CA SER A 7 -15.01 19.98 3.18
C SER A 7 -15.08 20.23 4.69
N GLY A 8 -14.45 21.30 5.18
CA GLY A 8 -14.55 21.75 6.57
C GLY A 8 -13.43 21.33 7.52
N GLY A 9 -12.28 20.83 7.03
CA GLY A 9 -11.13 20.50 7.87
C GLY A 9 -9.87 20.08 7.08
N GLU A 10 -8.81 19.69 7.79
CA GLU A 10 -7.60 19.09 7.21
C GLU A 10 -7.83 17.59 6.95
N GLY A 11 -7.61 17.14 5.71
CA GLY A 11 -7.83 15.75 5.29
C GLY A 11 -8.16 15.61 3.81
N VAL A 12 -8.46 14.39 3.37
CA VAL A 12 -8.77 14.07 1.97
C VAL A 12 -10.11 13.37 1.85
N ARG A 13 -10.83 13.70 0.78
CA ARG A 13 -11.94 12.93 0.25
C ARG A 13 -11.44 12.17 -0.97
N ILE A 14 -11.67 10.86 -0.98
CA ILE A 14 -11.38 9.98 -2.11
C ILE A 14 -12.71 9.44 -2.63
N VAL A 15 -12.89 9.49 -3.94
CA VAL A 15 -14.03 8.85 -4.63
C VAL A 15 -13.46 7.81 -5.58
N LEU A 16 -13.79 6.55 -5.34
CA LEU A 16 -13.37 5.40 -6.13
C LEU A 16 -14.57 4.83 -6.88
N GLU A 17 -14.35 4.35 -8.10
CA GLU A 17 -15.30 3.42 -8.72
C GLU A 17 -15.31 2.09 -7.94
N VAL A 18 -16.41 1.34 -8.01
CA VAL A 18 -16.52 0.06 -7.30
C VAL A 18 -15.38 -0.90 -7.66
N GLU A 19 -14.98 -0.96 -8.93
CA GLU A 19 -13.84 -1.79 -9.34
C GLU A 19 -12.52 -1.32 -8.71
N GLU A 20 -12.29 -0.01 -8.60
CA GLU A 20 -11.10 0.56 -7.95
C GLU A 20 -11.09 0.25 -6.44
N ALA A 21 -12.24 0.33 -5.77
CA ALA A 21 -12.38 -0.01 -4.36
C ALA A 21 -12.14 -1.51 -4.11
N MET A 22 -12.74 -2.38 -4.93
CA MET A 22 -12.52 -3.83 -4.85
C MET A 22 -11.05 -4.20 -5.08
N LEU A 23 -10.41 -3.59 -6.08
CA LEU A 23 -8.99 -3.75 -6.35
C LEU A 23 -8.15 -3.37 -5.13
N LEU A 24 -8.41 -2.22 -4.53
CA LEU A 24 -7.64 -1.76 -3.37
C LEU A 24 -7.86 -2.65 -2.14
N SER A 25 -9.08 -3.13 -1.92
CA SER A 25 -9.38 -4.11 -0.86
C SER A 25 -8.63 -5.43 -1.07
N GLU A 26 -8.56 -5.92 -2.31
CA GLU A 26 -7.83 -7.14 -2.64
C GLU A 26 -6.33 -6.96 -2.44
N LEU A 27 -5.77 -5.84 -2.91
CA LEU A 27 -4.36 -5.51 -2.71
C LEU A 27 -4.03 -5.34 -1.22
N ALA A 28 -4.94 -4.79 -0.41
CA ALA A 28 -4.77 -4.70 1.03
C ALA A 28 -4.64 -6.08 1.69
N ASP A 29 -5.45 -7.05 1.26
CA ASP A 29 -5.36 -8.44 1.71
C ASP A 29 -4.05 -9.12 1.29
N GLN A 30 -3.56 -8.81 0.08
CA GLN A 30 -2.27 -9.31 -0.39
C GLN A 30 -1.11 -8.76 0.46
N VAL A 31 -1.12 -7.46 0.81
CA VAL A 31 -0.13 -6.87 1.71
C VAL A 31 -0.16 -7.56 3.07
N ASP A 32 -1.35 -7.76 3.65
CA ASP A 32 -1.52 -8.44 4.94
C ASP A 32 -1.00 -9.89 4.91
N SER A 33 -1.27 -10.59 3.81
CA SER A 33 -0.79 -11.95 3.54
C SER A 33 0.73 -12.03 3.45
N VAL A 34 1.38 -11.11 2.71
CA VAL A 34 2.85 -11.04 2.63
C VAL A 34 3.46 -10.85 4.02
N LEU A 35 2.86 -9.99 4.86
CA LEU A 35 3.35 -9.73 6.21
C LEU A 35 3.22 -10.93 7.17
N LEU A 36 2.23 -11.82 6.98
CA LEU A 36 2.03 -13.00 7.84
C LEU A 36 2.74 -14.25 7.35
N LEU A 37 2.65 -14.48 6.04
CA LEU A 37 2.94 -15.76 5.42
C LEU A 37 4.21 -15.70 4.56
N GLY A 38 4.75 -14.50 4.32
CA GLY A 38 5.97 -14.33 3.55
C GLY A 38 7.17 -15.02 4.20
N GLU A 39 7.98 -15.66 3.36
CA GLU A 39 9.20 -16.35 3.79
C GLU A 39 10.31 -15.34 4.14
N ALA A 40 11.25 -15.73 5.00
CA ALA A 40 12.26 -14.80 5.51
C ALA A 40 13.21 -14.25 4.43
N ASP A 41 13.32 -14.94 3.30
CA ASP A 41 14.09 -14.58 2.11
C ASP A 41 13.25 -13.87 1.04
N ASP A 42 11.97 -13.60 1.29
CA ASP A 42 11.15 -12.78 0.39
C ASP A 42 11.73 -11.36 0.29
N PRO A 43 12.21 -10.95 -0.90
CA PRO A 43 12.81 -9.63 -1.08
C PRO A 43 11.84 -8.49 -0.80
N ALA A 44 10.53 -8.71 -0.97
CA ALA A 44 9.51 -7.72 -0.62
C ALA A 44 9.48 -7.48 0.90
N LEU A 45 9.56 -8.54 1.71
CA LEU A 45 9.65 -8.42 3.17
C LEU A 45 10.93 -7.69 3.60
N GLY A 46 12.05 -7.93 2.92
CA GLY A 46 13.30 -7.21 3.18
C GLY A 46 13.17 -5.69 2.99
N ARG A 47 12.39 -5.24 2.01
CA ARG A 47 12.11 -3.80 1.81
C ARG A 47 11.11 -3.24 2.81
N LEU A 48 10.09 -4.00 3.17
CA LEU A 48 9.09 -3.57 4.15
C LEU A 48 9.67 -3.50 5.58
N LEU A 49 10.58 -4.40 5.92
CA LEU A 49 11.18 -4.55 7.24
C LEU A 49 12.70 -4.37 7.16
N PRO A 50 13.18 -3.16 6.81
CA PRO A 50 14.60 -2.94 6.55
C PRO A 50 15.44 -3.12 7.82
N ASN A 51 16.63 -3.71 7.66
CA ASN A 51 17.61 -3.78 8.73
C ASN A 51 18.28 -2.41 8.95
N ALA A 52 18.03 -1.79 10.10
CA ALA A 52 18.63 -0.51 10.48
C ALA A 52 20.16 -0.56 10.68
N TYR A 53 20.72 -1.74 10.90
CA TYR A 53 22.14 -1.98 11.13
C TYR A 53 22.69 -3.03 10.14
N PRO A 54 22.84 -2.69 8.85
CA PRO A 54 23.31 -3.63 7.84
C PRO A 54 24.76 -4.10 8.09
N ASP A 55 25.59 -3.22 8.66
CA ASP A 55 27.02 -3.49 8.90
C ASP A 55 27.32 -4.09 10.30
N ASP A 56 26.30 -4.25 11.14
CA ASP A 56 26.42 -4.81 12.50
C ASP A 56 25.32 -5.85 12.75
N ALA A 57 25.60 -7.10 12.37
CA ALA A 57 24.62 -8.19 12.47
C ALA A 57 24.14 -8.46 13.91
N PRO A 58 24.99 -8.43 14.97
CA PRO A 58 24.51 -8.46 16.35
C PRO A 58 23.51 -7.33 16.68
N ALA A 59 23.83 -6.08 16.35
CA ALA A 59 22.95 -4.94 16.62
C ALA A 59 21.66 -5.03 15.81
N GLY A 60 21.73 -5.43 14.54
CA GLY A 60 20.56 -5.63 13.67
C GLY A 60 19.59 -6.67 14.22
N ARG A 61 20.10 -7.81 14.74
CA ARG A 61 19.26 -8.84 15.38
C ARG A 61 18.60 -8.35 16.67
N GLU A 62 19.35 -7.67 17.53
CA GLU A 62 18.84 -7.10 18.78
C GLU A 62 17.75 -6.05 18.49
N PHE A 63 17.98 -5.18 17.50
CA PHE A 63 17.01 -4.18 17.06
C PHE A 63 15.73 -4.83 16.51
N ALA A 64 15.88 -5.76 15.55
CA ALA A 64 14.74 -6.45 14.95
C ALA A 64 13.89 -7.18 15.99
N ARG A 65 14.51 -7.79 17.00
CA ARG A 65 13.80 -8.46 18.11
C ARG A 65 12.82 -7.53 18.84
N TYR A 66 13.12 -6.24 18.96
CA TYR A 66 12.27 -5.29 19.69
C TYR A 66 11.31 -4.50 18.80
N THR A 67 11.62 -4.34 17.50
CA THR A 67 10.86 -3.43 16.63
C THR A 67 10.03 -4.14 15.57
N ARG A 68 10.42 -5.37 15.17
CA ARG A 68 9.81 -6.04 14.02
C ARG A 68 8.31 -6.28 14.22
N ASP A 69 7.92 -6.79 15.38
CA ASP A 69 6.50 -7.08 15.66
C ASP A 69 5.65 -5.80 15.61
N SER A 70 6.11 -4.72 16.24
CA SER A 70 5.40 -3.44 16.22
C SER A 70 5.34 -2.81 14.83
N LEU A 71 6.40 -2.97 14.01
CA LEU A 71 6.42 -2.53 12.62
C LEU A 71 5.41 -3.32 11.78
N VAL A 72 5.40 -4.65 11.93
CA VAL A 72 4.44 -5.52 11.24
C VAL A 72 3.01 -5.16 11.65
N ASP A 73 2.74 -5.04 12.94
CA ASP A 73 1.41 -4.65 13.46
C ASP A 73 0.94 -3.33 12.89
N GLY A 74 1.82 -2.31 12.83
CA GLY A 74 1.51 -1.01 12.24
C GLY A 74 1.12 -1.10 10.77
N LYS A 75 1.88 -1.86 9.97
CA LYS A 75 1.62 -2.06 8.54
C LYS A 75 0.32 -2.85 8.30
N ARG A 76 0.09 -3.91 9.06
CA ARG A 76 -1.16 -4.69 9.04
C ARG A 76 -2.36 -3.82 9.36
N GLN A 77 -2.25 -2.98 10.38
CA GLN A 77 -3.33 -2.07 10.77
C GLN A 77 -3.57 -0.98 9.73
N ALA A 78 -2.55 -0.56 8.97
CA ALA A 78 -2.73 0.33 7.83
C ALA A 78 -3.48 -0.38 6.68
N ALA A 79 -3.09 -1.61 6.33
CA ALA A 79 -3.77 -2.42 5.33
C ALA A 79 -5.24 -2.70 5.70
N GLN A 80 -5.49 -3.06 6.96
CA GLN A 80 -6.84 -3.30 7.47
C GLN A 80 -7.73 -2.05 7.35
N ARG A 81 -7.22 -0.87 7.71
CA ARG A 81 -8.00 0.38 7.57
C ARG A 81 -8.37 0.68 6.13
N VAL A 82 -7.46 0.41 5.19
CA VAL A 82 -7.75 0.59 3.76
C VAL A 82 -8.83 -0.40 3.33
N ARG A 83 -8.67 -1.69 3.65
CA ARG A 83 -9.66 -2.74 3.38
C ARG A 83 -11.05 -2.35 3.88
N ASP A 84 -11.14 -1.96 5.15
CA ASP A 84 -12.41 -1.60 5.81
C ASP A 84 -13.04 -0.37 5.16
N ALA A 85 -12.24 0.63 4.78
CA ALA A 85 -12.73 1.85 4.13
C ALA A 85 -13.10 1.67 2.64
N THR A 86 -12.59 0.63 1.98
CA THR A 86 -12.95 0.27 0.59
C THR A 86 -14.00 -0.83 0.49
N ALA A 87 -14.60 -1.25 1.61
CA ALA A 87 -15.68 -2.22 1.58
C ALA A 87 -16.85 -1.67 0.74
N VAL A 88 -17.30 -2.48 -0.22
CA VAL A 88 -18.43 -2.14 -1.09
C VAL A 88 -19.71 -2.69 -0.47
N ASP A 89 -20.70 -1.84 -0.31
CA ASP A 89 -22.02 -2.20 0.20
C ASP A 89 -23.06 -2.28 -0.93
N ASP A 90 -24.14 -3.04 -0.73
CA ASP A 90 -25.25 -3.18 -1.70
C ASP A 90 -25.93 -1.84 -2.07
N GLY A 91 -25.64 -0.76 -1.32
CA GLY A 91 -26.17 0.59 -1.52
C GLY A 91 -25.27 1.54 -2.31
N ASP A 92 -24.08 1.09 -2.74
CA ASP A 92 -23.16 1.95 -3.48
C ASP A 92 -23.64 2.16 -4.93
N ASP A 93 -23.99 3.40 -5.28
CA ASP A 93 -24.45 3.82 -6.61
C ASP A 93 -23.28 3.90 -7.62
N GLY A 94 -22.45 2.84 -7.70
CA GLY A 94 -21.31 2.73 -8.62
C GLY A 94 -20.02 3.40 -8.16
N VAL A 95 -20.01 4.06 -7.00
CA VAL A 95 -18.82 4.67 -6.41
C VAL A 95 -18.77 4.49 -4.90
N VAL A 96 -17.56 4.38 -4.34
CA VAL A 96 -17.29 4.39 -2.90
C VAL A 96 -16.69 5.74 -2.52
N GLN A 97 -17.28 6.42 -1.54
CA GLN A 97 -16.79 7.71 -1.04
C GLN A 97 -16.13 7.55 0.33
N ILE A 98 -14.87 7.98 0.43
CA ILE A 98 -14.03 7.81 1.61
C ILE A 98 -13.60 9.19 2.10
N GLU A 99 -13.83 9.47 3.38
CA GLU A 99 -13.43 10.70 4.05
C GLU A 99 -12.36 10.36 5.07
N LEU A 100 -11.14 10.84 4.86
CA LEU A 100 -10.01 10.62 5.75
C LEU A 100 -9.64 11.95 6.42
N ASP A 101 -9.47 11.93 7.74
CA ASP A 101 -8.72 13.00 8.40
C ASP A 101 -7.23 12.94 8.03
N GLN A 102 -6.46 13.95 8.42
CA GLN A 102 -5.04 14.02 8.10
C GLN A 102 -4.24 12.80 8.61
N SER A 103 -4.52 12.30 9.81
CA SER A 103 -3.82 11.15 10.37
C SER A 103 -4.13 9.86 9.62
N GLU A 104 -5.40 9.67 9.26
CA GLU A 104 -5.86 8.53 8.47
C GLU A 104 -5.24 8.56 7.07
N ALA A 105 -5.16 9.75 6.46
CA ALA A 105 -4.57 9.95 5.15
C ALA A 105 -3.07 9.61 5.13
N TRP A 106 -2.31 9.96 6.18
CA TRP A 106 -0.90 9.53 6.33
C TRP A 106 -0.76 8.02 6.52
N GLY A 107 -1.70 7.39 7.22
CA GLY A 107 -1.77 5.92 7.32
C GLY A 107 -1.99 5.27 5.95
N TRP A 108 -2.88 5.82 5.14
CA TRP A 108 -3.11 5.41 3.75
C TRP A 108 -1.88 5.58 2.87
N LEU A 109 -1.16 6.70 2.98
CA LEU A 109 0.10 6.93 2.24
C LEU A 109 1.19 5.92 2.62
N THR A 110 1.23 5.51 3.89
CA THR A 110 2.13 4.45 4.36
C THR A 110 1.77 3.12 3.71
N PHE A 111 0.48 2.75 3.71
CA PHE A 111 0.00 1.55 3.03
C PHE A 111 0.33 1.55 1.53
N LEU A 112 0.03 2.65 0.82
CA LEU A 112 0.31 2.77 -0.62
C LEU A 112 1.81 2.65 -0.92
N THR A 113 2.67 3.12 -0.02
CA THR A 113 4.12 2.95 -0.14
C THR A 113 4.51 1.47 -0.02
N ASP A 114 3.99 0.77 0.99
CA ASP A 114 4.27 -0.64 1.21
C ASP A 114 3.75 -1.51 0.05
N LEU A 115 2.54 -1.23 -0.44
CA LEU A 115 1.97 -1.85 -1.62
C LEU A 115 2.89 -1.68 -2.84
N ARG A 116 3.35 -0.46 -3.10
CA ARG A 116 4.24 -0.18 -4.23
C ARG A 116 5.57 -0.89 -4.12
N LEU A 117 6.13 -1.05 -2.93
CA LEU A 117 7.37 -1.81 -2.71
C LEU A 117 7.18 -3.30 -3.03
N ILE A 118 6.05 -3.88 -2.62
CA ILE A 118 5.70 -5.26 -2.96
C ILE A 118 5.52 -5.41 -4.47
N LEU A 119 4.71 -4.55 -5.09
CA LEU A 119 4.44 -4.61 -6.53
C LEU A 119 5.72 -4.42 -7.36
N ALA A 120 6.57 -3.46 -7.00
CA ALA A 120 7.85 -3.25 -7.69
C ALA A 120 8.75 -4.48 -7.61
N GLU A 121 8.80 -5.17 -6.47
CA GLU A 121 9.56 -6.41 -6.35
C GLU A 121 8.97 -7.52 -7.21
N ARG A 122 7.65 -7.67 -7.26
CA ARG A 122 7.01 -8.69 -8.11
C ARG A 122 7.19 -8.39 -9.60
N VAL A 123 7.08 -7.13 -10.02
CA VAL A 123 7.37 -6.70 -11.40
C VAL A 123 8.84 -6.95 -11.76
N GLY A 124 9.79 -6.62 -10.87
CA GLY A 124 11.21 -6.89 -11.10
C GLY A 124 11.55 -8.39 -11.14
N ILE A 125 10.95 -9.20 -10.27
CA ILE A 125 11.06 -10.68 -10.30
C ILE A 125 10.57 -11.24 -11.64
N ILE A 126 9.48 -10.68 -12.19
CA ILE A 126 8.95 -11.07 -13.50
C ILE A 126 9.97 -10.76 -14.61
N GLU A 127 10.55 -9.56 -14.60
CA GLU A 127 11.50 -9.12 -15.63
C GLU A 127 12.83 -9.92 -15.61
N GLU A 128 13.25 -10.46 -14.47
CA GLU A 128 14.54 -11.15 -14.30
C GLU A 128 14.53 -12.66 -14.56
N GLY A 129 13.36 -13.34 -14.61
CA GLY A 129 13.34 -14.78 -14.32
C GLY A 129 12.40 -15.73 -15.06
N ASP A 130 11.40 -15.30 -15.84
CA ASP A 130 10.38 -16.25 -16.31
C ASP A 130 9.90 -16.01 -17.74
N GLU A 131 10.47 -16.74 -18.72
CA GLU A 131 9.96 -16.82 -20.10
C GLU A 131 8.56 -17.47 -20.20
N ALA A 132 8.02 -17.98 -19.08
CA ALA A 132 6.67 -18.55 -18.98
C ALA A 132 5.68 -17.69 -18.15
N ALA A 133 6.04 -16.45 -17.79
CA ALA A 133 5.11 -15.54 -17.12
C ALA A 133 3.87 -15.27 -17.99
N ASP A 134 2.69 -15.30 -17.36
CA ASP A 134 1.43 -14.93 -18.00
C ASP A 134 1.46 -13.42 -18.29
N GLU A 135 1.63 -13.04 -19.56
CA GLU A 135 1.67 -11.64 -20.03
C GLU A 135 0.52 -10.80 -19.42
N THR A 136 -0.65 -11.41 -19.20
CA THR A 136 -1.82 -10.77 -18.58
C THR A 136 -1.59 -10.38 -17.13
N ARG A 137 -0.92 -11.24 -16.36
CA ARG A 137 -0.61 -11.01 -14.94
C ARG A 137 0.42 -9.90 -14.79
N ASP A 138 1.38 -9.85 -15.70
CA ASP A 138 2.47 -8.87 -15.67
C ASP A 138 1.95 -7.46 -15.96
N ASP A 139 1.08 -7.34 -16.96
CA ASP A 139 0.38 -6.10 -17.29
C ASP A 139 -0.50 -5.63 -16.14
N TYR A 140 -1.19 -6.56 -15.47
CA TYR A 140 -1.99 -6.25 -14.29
C TYR A 140 -1.14 -5.69 -13.12
N LEU A 141 -0.01 -6.33 -12.79
CA LEU A 141 0.85 -5.87 -11.69
C LEU A 141 1.48 -4.51 -11.98
N ARG A 142 1.89 -4.27 -13.23
CA ARG A 142 2.41 -2.98 -13.67
C ARG A 142 1.33 -1.89 -13.60
N ALA A 143 0.13 -2.18 -14.08
CA ALA A 143 -1.00 -1.25 -14.01
C ALA A 143 -1.35 -0.93 -12.55
N ALA A 144 -1.38 -1.93 -11.66
CA ALA A 144 -1.63 -1.72 -10.23
C ALA A 144 -0.54 -0.85 -9.58
N TYR A 145 0.74 -1.05 -9.94
CA TYR A 145 1.86 -0.25 -9.43
C TYR A 145 1.76 1.22 -9.86
N GLU A 146 1.48 1.45 -11.14
CA GLU A 146 1.31 2.80 -11.70
C GLU A 146 0.09 3.50 -11.10
N TRP A 147 -1.04 2.79 -11.01
CA TRP A 147 -2.26 3.31 -10.42
C TRP A 147 -2.07 3.66 -8.93
N ALA A 148 -1.47 2.79 -8.13
CA ALA A 148 -1.17 3.08 -6.72
C ALA A 148 -0.26 4.31 -6.58
N GLY A 149 0.67 4.50 -7.52
CA GLY A 149 1.51 5.70 -7.55
C GLY A 149 0.74 6.97 -7.91
N PHE A 150 -0.22 6.89 -8.83
CA PHE A 150 -1.13 7.98 -9.14
C PHE A 150 -1.99 8.35 -7.92
N VAL A 151 -2.61 7.37 -7.24
CA VAL A 151 -3.40 7.58 -5.99
C VAL A 151 -2.56 8.31 -4.94
N GLN A 152 -1.35 7.81 -4.69
CA GLN A 152 -0.44 8.37 -3.70
C GLN A 152 -0.07 9.82 -4.03
N GLY A 153 0.27 10.10 -5.29
CA GLY A 153 0.59 11.44 -5.77
C GLY A 153 -0.58 12.41 -5.60
N SER A 154 -1.79 12.01 -5.97
CA SER A 154 -2.99 12.84 -5.82
C SER A 154 -3.33 13.13 -4.35
N MET A 155 -3.13 12.17 -3.45
CA MET A 155 -3.28 12.41 -2.00
C MET A 155 -2.26 13.40 -1.47
N LEU A 156 -0.98 13.26 -1.87
CA LEU A 156 0.08 14.17 -1.46
C LEU A 156 -0.15 15.59 -1.96
N GLU A 157 -0.60 15.78 -3.21
CA GLU A 157 -0.90 17.09 -3.76
C GLU A 157 -2.00 17.83 -2.97
N VAL A 158 -2.97 17.10 -2.42
CA VAL A 158 -4.02 17.68 -1.57
C VAL A 158 -3.54 17.96 -0.14
N LEU A 159 -2.73 17.06 0.44
CA LEU A 159 -2.26 17.16 1.83
C LEU A 159 -1.10 18.13 2.02
N ASP A 160 -0.20 18.18 1.05
CA ASP A 160 0.99 19.03 1.00
C ASP A 160 1.07 19.69 -0.39
N PRO A 161 0.19 20.67 -0.66
CA PRO A 161 0.18 21.38 -1.92
C PRO A 161 1.52 22.10 -2.06
N THR A 162 2.36 21.61 -2.96
CA THR A 162 3.66 22.24 -3.23
C THR A 162 3.37 23.57 -3.90
N ASP A 163 3.65 24.70 -3.23
CA ASP A 163 3.56 26.04 -3.84
C ASP A 163 4.33 26.01 -5.18
N SER A 164 3.60 26.01 -6.30
CA SER A 164 4.14 26.07 -7.67
C SER A 164 3.92 27.45 -8.27
#